data_AF-A0A086YVQ1-F1
#
_entry.id   AF-A0A086YVQ1-F1
#
_cell.length_a   1.000
_cell.length_b   1.000
_cell.length_c   1.000
_cell.angle_alpha   90.00
_cell.angle_beta   90.00
_cell.angle_gamma   90.00
#
_symmetry.space_group_name_H-M   'P 1'
#
loop_
_entity.id
_entity.type
_entity.pdbx_description
1 polymer ?
#
loop_
_entity_poly.entity_id
_entity_poly.type
_entity_poly.pdbx_seq_one_letter_code
_entity_poly.pdbx_strand_id
1 'polypeptide(L)' 'MGTVTNYLKKIIARQVGDHRLVVWFDPEGHYTQVTENIELPGTTVACYRGSFFALRYEIESLMGNLDPPKL' A
#
# COMPACT_ATOMS: atom_id res chain seq x y z
N MET A 1 -9.57 16.10 10.95
CA MET A 1 -9.17 15.48 9.68
C MET A 1 -10.10 15.97 8.58
N GLY A 2 -9.56 16.48 7.47
CA GLY A 2 -10.36 17.12 6.41
C GLY A 2 -11.15 16.13 5.55
N THR A 3 -12.22 16.61 4.91
CA THR A 3 -13.12 15.83 4.04
C THR A 3 -12.39 15.05 2.96
N VAL A 4 -11.32 15.62 2.40
CA VAL A 4 -10.48 14.98 1.37
C VAL A 4 -9.80 13.73 1.89
N THR A 5 -9.19 13.77 3.07
CA THR A 5 -8.53 12.60 3.67
C THR A 5 -9.52 11.47 3.94
N ASN A 6 -10.71 11.81 4.44
CA ASN A 6 -11.75 10.81 4.70
C ASN A 6 -12.26 10.16 3.41
N TYR A 7 -12.41 10.94 2.35
CA TYR A 7 -12.79 10.42 1.04
C TYR A 7 -11.70 9.50 0.47
N LEU A 8 -10.43 9.88 0.62
CA LEU A 8 -9.30 9.10 0.15
C LEU A 8 -9.19 7.75 0.88
N LYS A 9 -9.36 7.73 2.21
CA LYS A 9 -9.41 6.47 2.98
C LYS A 9 -10.51 5.54 2.48
N LYS A 10 -11.69 6.06 2.13
CA LYS A 10 -12.79 5.26 1.57
C LYS A 10 -12.45 4.67 0.20
N ILE A 11 -11.80 5.45 -0.67
CA ILE A 11 -11.36 4.95 -1.98
C ILE A 11 -10.33 3.83 -1.81
N ILE A 12 -9.31 4.04 -0.98
CA ILE A 12 -8.25 3.06 -0.75
C ILE A 12 -8.85 1.76 -0.19
N ALA A 13 -9.71 1.85 0.82
CA ALA A 13 -10.37 0.68 1.40
C ALA A 13 -11.16 -0.13 0.35
N ARG A 14 -11.89 0.57 -0.53
CA ARG A 14 -12.61 -0.08 -1.64
C ARG A 14 -11.66 -0.76 -2.61
N GLN A 15 -10.60 -0.06 -3.05
CA GLN A 15 -9.64 -0.61 -4.01
C GLN A 15 -8.95 -1.86 -3.48
N VAL A 16 -8.58 -1.87 -2.20
CA VAL A 16 -7.98 -3.03 -1.53
C VAL A 16 -8.95 -4.22 -1.52
N GLY A 17 -10.23 -3.97 -1.19
CA GLY A 17 -11.26 -5.00 -1.25
C GLY A 17 -11.47 -5.59 -2.65
N ASP A 18 -11.46 -4.72 -3.68
CA ASP A 18 -11.74 -5.11 -5.06
C ASP A 18 -10.54 -5.82 -5.73
N HIS A 19 -9.28 -5.46 -5.40
CA HIS A 19 -8.09 -5.87 -6.17
C HIS A 19 -7.07 -6.72 -5.39
N ARG A 20 -7.23 -6.90 -4.08
CA ARG A 20 -6.31 -7.64 -3.16
C ARG A 20 -4.90 -7.06 -3.01
N LEU A 21 -4.34 -6.44 -4.05
CA LEU A 21 -3.08 -5.70 -4.04
C LEU A 21 -3.30 -4.33 -4.69
N VAL A 22 -2.90 -3.28 -4.00
CA VAL A 22 -2.98 -1.90 -4.50
C VAL A 22 -1.60 -1.26 -4.32
N VAL A 23 -1.01 -0.81 -5.42
CA VAL A 23 0.22 -0.03 -5.41
C VAL A 23 -0.16 1.43 -5.62
N TRP A 24 0.24 2.29 -4.69
CA TRP A 24 -0.01 3.71 -4.80
C TRP A 24 1.27 4.47 -5.10
N PHE A 25 1.23 5.31 -6.12
CA PHE A 25 2.33 6.15 -6.55
C PHE A 25 2.12 7.58 -6.04
N ASP A 26 2.97 7.99 -5.09
CA ASP A 26 2.98 9.32 -4.46
C ASP A 26 4.43 9.84 -4.39
N PRO A 27 5.02 10.24 -5.53
CA PRO A 27 6.43 10.63 -5.57
C PRO A 27 6.70 11.93 -4.79
N GLU A 28 5.70 12.81 -4.67
CA GLU A 28 5.78 14.04 -3.86
C GLU A 28 5.49 13.81 -2.37
N GLY A 29 5.05 12.61 -1.98
CA GLY A 29 4.81 12.24 -0.58
C GLY A 29 3.63 12.97 0.08
N HIS A 30 2.73 13.56 -0.70
CA HIS A 30 1.60 14.36 -0.22
C HIS A 30 0.62 13.57 0.64
N TYR A 31 0.60 12.25 0.48
CA TYR A 31 -0.34 11.36 1.14
C TYR A 31 0.30 10.42 2.14
N THR A 32 1.59 10.57 2.42
CA THR A 32 2.32 9.77 3.43
C THR A 32 1.57 9.69 4.76
N GLN A 33 1.09 10.84 5.27
CA GLN A 33 0.33 10.88 6.52
C GLN A 33 -1.01 10.12 6.44
N VAL A 34 -1.62 10.03 5.25
CA VAL A 34 -2.85 9.26 5.05
C VAL A 34 -2.55 7.78 5.11
N THR A 35 -1.51 7.31 4.41
CA THR A 35 -1.08 5.90 4.42
C THR A 35 -0.57 5.44 5.78
N GLU A 36 0.07 6.32 6.56
CA GLU A 36 0.55 5.98 7.90
C GLU A 36 -0.57 5.83 8.93
N ASN A 37 -1.71 6.49 8.71
CA ASN A 37 -2.85 6.50 9.63
C ASN A 37 -4.08 5.80 9.05
N ILE A 38 -3.91 4.95 8.03
CA ILE A 38 -5.01 4.17 7.48
C ILE A 38 -5.08 2.84 8.22
N GLU A 39 -6.26 2.55 8.77
CA GLU A 39 -6.54 1.26 9.39
C GLU A 39 -7.37 0.44 8.39
N LEU A 40 -6.75 -0.64 7.89
CA LEU A 40 -7.38 -1.59 6.97
C LEU A 40 -7.34 -2.98 7.62
N PRO A 41 -8.45 -3.45 8.22
CA PRO A 41 -8.47 -4.74 8.90
C PRO A 41 -8.02 -5.88 7.98
N GLY A 42 -7.07 -6.69 8.45
CA GLY A 42 -6.53 -7.83 7.69
C GLY A 42 -5.70 -7.46 6.46
N THR A 43 -5.27 -6.21 6.33
CA THR A 43 -4.43 -5.74 5.22
C THR A 43 -3.08 -5.25 5.76
N THR A 44 -1.99 -5.70 5.15
CA THR A 44 -0.67 -5.11 5.41
C THR A 44 -0.52 -3.83 4.60
N VAL A 45 -0.18 -2.74 5.28
CA VAL A 45 0.16 -1.46 4.65
C VAL A 45 1.66 -1.24 4.79
N ALA A 46 2.37 -1.26 3.66
CA ALA A 46 3.80 -0.99 3.61
C ALA A 46 4.06 0.30 2.84
N CYS A 47 4.88 1.19 3.39
CA CYS A 47 5.14 2.53 2.85
C CYS A 47 6.61 2.68 2.45
N TYR A 48 6.87 3.34 1.32
CA TYR A 48 8.23 3.68 0.93
C TYR A 48 8.83 4.69 1.91
N ARG A 49 9.98 4.33 2.53
CA ARG A 49 10.72 5.17 3.48
C ARG A 49 12.15 5.44 3.02
N GLY A 50 12.31 5.86 1.76
CA GLY A 50 13.62 6.24 1.21
C GLY A 50 14.51 5.08 0.75
N SER A 51 14.05 3.84 0.86
CA SER A 51 14.77 2.67 0.36
C SER A 51 13.82 1.63 -0.23
N PHE A 52 14.00 1.35 -1.52
CA PHE A 52 13.24 0.32 -2.21
C PHE A 52 13.56 -1.07 -1.68
N PHE A 53 14.84 -1.36 -1.38
CA PHE A 53 15.26 -2.64 -0.84
C PHE A 53 14.63 -2.92 0.53
N ALA A 54 14.53 -1.89 1.38
CA ALA A 54 13.87 -2.01 2.68
C ALA A 54 12.38 -2.35 2.51
N LEU A 55 11.67 -1.60 1.64
CA LEU A 55 10.26 -1.87 1.35
C LEU A 55 10.06 -3.27 0.75
N ARG A 56 10.92 -3.68 -0.19
CA ARG A 56 10.85 -5.00 -0.83
C ARG A 56 11.06 -6.13 0.18
N TYR A 57 11.99 -5.96 1.11
CA TYR A 57 12.25 -6.91 2.18
C TYR A 57 11.06 -7.02 3.15
N GLU A 58 10.45 -5.89 3.51
CA GLU A 58 9.25 -5.84 4.37
C GLU A 58 8.08 -6.66 3.81
N ILE A 59 7.85 -6.58 2.50
CA ILE A 59 6.73 -7.25 1.83
C ILE A 59 7.06 -8.65 1.29
N GLU A 60 8.28 -9.17 1.49
CA GLU A 60 8.74 -10.44 0.91
C GLU A 60 7.79 -11.60 1.21
N SER A 61 7.37 -11.74 2.46
CA SER A 61 6.47 -12.81 2.90
C SER A 61 5.09 -12.77 2.25
N LEU A 62 4.70 -11.62 1.69
CA LEU A 62 3.41 -11.38 1.06
C LEU A 62 3.43 -11.56 -0.46
N MET A 63 4.62 -11.49 -1.06
CA MET A 63 4.81 -11.51 -2.52
C MET A 63 4.71 -12.93 -3.12
N GLY A 64 4.57 -13.96 -2.30
CA GLY A 64 4.58 -15.37 -2.72
C GLY A 64 5.95 -15.78 -3.31
N ASN A 65 6.07 -17.03 -3.77
CA ASN A 65 7.23 -17.41 -4.56
C ASN A 65 7.18 -16.63 -5.88
N LEU A 66 8.12 -15.72 -6.08
CA LEU A 66 8.39 -15.05 -7.36
C LEU A 66 8.99 -16.03 -8.38
N ASP A 67 8.52 -17.28 -8.39
CA ASP A 67 8.86 -18.17 -9.47
C ASP A 67 8.36 -17.50 -10.76
N PRO A 68 9.26 -17.19 -11.69
CA PRO A 68 8.83 -16.67 -12.98
C PRO A 68 7.84 -17.69 -13.56
N PRO A 69 6.76 -17.24 -14.24
CA PRO A 69 5.89 -18.16 -14.93
C PRO A 69 6.75 -19.07 -15.80
N LYS A 70 6.65 -20.39 -15.58
CA LYS A 70 7.37 -21.36 -16.41
C LYS A 70 6.84 -21.19 -17.84
N LEU A 71 7.70 -20.67 -18.71
CA LEU A 71 7.48 -20.60 -20.16
C LEU A 71 7.53 -22.01 -20.76
#